data_AF-A0A7J8HMK8-F1
#
_entry.id   AF-A0A7J8HMK8-F1
#
_cell.length_a   1.000
_cell.length_b   1.000
_cell.length_c   1.000
_cell.angle_alpha   90.00
_cell.angle_beta   90.00
_cell.angle_gamma   90.00
#
_symmetry.space_group_name_H-M   'P 1'
#
loop_
_entity.id
_entity.type
_entity.pdbx_description
1 polymer ?
#
loop_
_entity_poly.entity_id
_entity_poly.type
_entity_poly.pdbx_seq_one_letter_code
_entity_poly.pdbx_strand_id
1 'polypeptide(L)'
;MPCALRTSELQLLLILSVFLVAECISMGVEDSVTVSSSMQIMHEDNCSLASSMDKKQNHLKHPVEVNVSWSVLVNTKVVLPCHHPDLLKAELMTWVIILRDKPPCTRAYRRDKNETLEQNCTDNRITWTFRPEQNFTLQIDPVAITHDGYYGCQIVTTDGNFLLGYHLQVSVAPEVTLFRSKNKTVVCKAIAGKPAAQISWTPEGDCVTEQECLDNGTVTVQSTCHWADSNVSTVFCSVSHWTGNKSQSIELSQG
;
A
#
# COMPACT_ATOMS: atom_id res chain seq x y z
N MET A 1 -28.09 45.62 -23.17
CA MET A 1 -28.18 44.56 -22.13
C MET A 1 -28.81 43.32 -22.76
N PRO A 2 -28.06 42.24 -22.97
CA PRO A 2 -28.64 40.91 -23.16
C PRO A 2 -28.39 40.03 -21.94
N CYS A 3 -29.42 39.27 -21.57
CA CYS A 3 -29.42 38.31 -20.47
C CYS A 3 -28.34 37.23 -20.67
N ALA A 4 -27.52 37.01 -19.64
CA ALA A 4 -26.66 35.83 -19.55
C ALA A 4 -27.52 34.63 -19.11
N LEU A 5 -27.67 33.66 -20.01
CA LEU A 5 -28.33 32.39 -19.74
C LEU A 5 -27.45 31.57 -18.80
N ARG A 6 -27.96 31.27 -17.61
CA ARG A 6 -27.30 30.53 -16.53
C ARG A 6 -27.08 29.07 -16.93
N THR A 7 -25.89 28.72 -17.40
CA THR A 7 -25.50 27.34 -17.78
C THR A 7 -24.76 26.57 -16.67
N SER A 8 -24.53 27.19 -15.51
CA SER A 8 -23.71 26.63 -14.43
C SER A 8 -24.30 25.42 -13.69
N GLU A 9 -25.62 25.21 -13.74
CA GLU A 9 -26.28 24.15 -12.95
C GLU A 9 -26.25 22.79 -13.65
N LEU A 10 -26.30 22.75 -14.99
CA LEU A 10 -26.38 21.49 -15.76
C LEU A 10 -25.04 20.74 -15.80
N GLN A 11 -23.91 21.48 -15.81
CA GLN A 11 -22.57 20.90 -15.80
C GLN A 11 -22.21 20.30 -14.43
N LEU A 12 -22.68 20.91 -13.33
CA LEU A 12 -22.51 20.40 -11.98
C LEU A 12 -23.35 19.12 -11.75
N LEU A 13 -24.57 19.09 -12.29
CA LEU A 13 -25.45 17.91 -12.27
C LEU A 13 -24.88 16.72 -13.08
N LEU A 14 -24.22 16.98 -14.22
CA LEU A 14 -23.56 15.93 -14.99
C LEU A 14 -22.38 15.31 -14.23
N ILE A 15 -21.60 16.11 -13.49
CA ILE A 15 -20.49 15.62 -12.66
C ILE A 15 -20.99 14.78 -11.47
N LEU A 16 -22.15 15.11 -10.89
CA LEU A 16 -22.80 14.30 -9.85
C LEU A 16 -23.45 13.01 -10.40
N SER A 17 -23.99 13.04 -11.62
CA SER A 17 -24.67 11.88 -12.24
C SER A 17 -23.72 10.72 -12.62
N VAL A 18 -22.45 11.00 -12.89
CA VAL A 18 -21.43 9.96 -13.12
C VAL A 18 -21.21 9.09 -11.88
N PHE A 19 -21.63 9.54 -10.69
CA PHE A 19 -21.50 8.78 -9.43
C PHE A 19 -22.76 8.02 -8.98
N LEU A 20 -23.91 8.13 -9.67
CA LEU A 20 -25.17 7.47 -9.25
C LEU A 20 -25.60 6.27 -10.12
N VAL A 21 -24.82 5.86 -11.12
CA VAL A 21 -25.10 4.63 -11.89
C VAL A 21 -24.11 3.54 -11.51
N ALA A 22 -24.28 2.98 -10.32
CA ALA A 22 -23.68 1.71 -9.93
C ALA A 22 -24.56 0.96 -8.92
N GLU A 23 -25.86 0.85 -9.20
CA GLU A 23 -26.71 -0.16 -8.55
C GLU A 23 -27.55 -0.89 -9.60
N CYS A 24 -27.62 -2.22 -9.39
CA CYS A 24 -28.46 -3.23 -10.04
C CYS A 24 -28.10 -3.68 -11.45
N ILE A 25 -27.36 -4.80 -11.56
CA ILE A 25 -27.88 -6.07 -12.11
C ILE A 25 -27.17 -7.26 -11.41
N SER A 26 -27.87 -7.99 -10.55
CA SER A 26 -27.67 -9.44 -10.39
C SER A 26 -29.04 -10.08 -10.38
N MET A 27 -29.43 -10.63 -11.53
CA MET A 27 -30.43 -11.68 -11.61
C MET A 27 -29.67 -12.94 -11.97
N GLY A 28 -29.59 -13.86 -11.03
CA GLY A 28 -29.11 -15.22 -11.28
C GLY A 28 -30.09 -15.97 -12.17
N VAL A 29 -29.53 -16.79 -13.06
CA VAL A 29 -30.14 -18.01 -13.58
C VAL A 29 -28.99 -19.02 -13.75
N GLU A 30 -29.19 -20.21 -13.18
CA GLU A 30 -28.34 -21.39 -13.31
C GLU A 30 -28.21 -21.83 -14.78
N ASP A 31 -27.06 -22.37 -15.16
CA ASP A 31 -27.08 -23.61 -15.94
C ASP A 31 -25.81 -24.44 -15.72
N SER A 32 -26.05 -25.71 -15.51
CA SER A 32 -25.10 -26.79 -15.24
C SER A 32 -24.35 -27.22 -16.49
N VAL A 33 -23.03 -27.43 -16.40
CA VAL A 33 -22.34 -28.46 -17.19
C VAL A 33 -21.28 -29.14 -16.34
N THR A 34 -21.49 -30.44 -16.13
CA THR A 34 -20.54 -31.42 -15.62
C THR A 34 -19.54 -31.80 -16.71
N VAL A 35 -18.24 -31.75 -16.41
CA VAL A 35 -17.24 -32.64 -17.04
C VAL A 35 -16.25 -33.11 -15.97
N SER A 36 -16.00 -34.41 -15.98
CA SER A 36 -15.25 -35.21 -15.00
C SER A 36 -13.79 -35.46 -15.41
N SER A 37 -12.94 -35.66 -14.39
CA SER A 37 -11.62 -36.34 -14.36
C SER A 37 -10.44 -35.57 -14.98
N SER A 38 -9.22 -35.50 -14.41
CA SER A 38 -8.44 -36.41 -13.56
C SER A 38 -7.28 -35.65 -12.89
N MET A 39 -6.72 -36.24 -11.82
CA MET A 39 -5.59 -35.75 -11.02
C MET A 39 -4.30 -35.47 -11.82
N GLN A 40 -3.59 -34.39 -11.47
CA GLN A 40 -2.13 -34.39 -11.29
C GLN A 40 -1.67 -33.18 -10.47
N ILE A 41 -0.87 -33.47 -9.45
CA ILE A 41 -0.24 -32.55 -8.49
C ILE A 41 0.94 -31.85 -9.17
N MET A 42 0.98 -30.52 -9.13
CA MET A 42 2.19 -29.71 -9.27
C MET A 42 2.05 -28.48 -8.35
N HIS A 43 3.08 -28.27 -7.52
CA HIS A 43 3.30 -27.10 -6.66
C HIS A 43 3.29 -25.80 -7.48
N GLU A 44 2.59 -24.77 -7.00
CA GLU A 44 2.79 -23.40 -7.48
C GLU A 44 2.52 -22.39 -6.35
N ASP A 45 3.61 -21.93 -5.73
CA ASP A 45 3.64 -20.70 -4.94
C ASP A 45 3.51 -19.50 -5.90
N ASN A 46 2.39 -18.79 -5.86
CA ASN A 46 2.30 -17.49 -6.54
C ASN A 46 1.26 -16.56 -5.88
N CYS A 47 1.73 -15.68 -5.00
CA CYS A 47 0.98 -14.50 -4.57
C CYS A 47 1.19 -13.35 -5.56
N SER A 48 0.64 -13.44 -6.77
CA SER A 48 0.36 -12.26 -7.61
C SER A 48 -0.50 -12.60 -8.83
N LEU A 49 -1.64 -11.91 -8.95
CA LEU A 49 -2.39 -11.80 -10.20
C LEU A 49 -2.82 -10.33 -10.34
N ALA A 50 -2.05 -9.57 -11.11
CA ALA A 50 -2.47 -8.28 -11.64
C ALA A 50 -3.12 -8.53 -13.00
N SER A 51 -4.41 -8.26 -13.13
CA SER A 51 -5.10 -8.25 -14.43
C SER A 51 -5.01 -6.85 -15.05
N SER A 52 -4.38 -6.79 -16.22
CA SER A 52 -4.41 -5.63 -17.11
C SER A 52 -5.71 -5.67 -17.92
N MET A 53 -6.49 -4.58 -17.90
CA MET A 53 -7.55 -4.34 -18.88
C MET A 53 -7.29 -3.02 -19.58
N ASP A 54 -6.98 -3.11 -20.87
CA ASP A 54 -6.92 -1.99 -21.80
C ASP A 54 -8.30 -1.35 -21.97
N LYS A 55 -8.40 -0.02 -21.79
CA LYS A 55 -9.62 0.74 -22.12
C LYS A 55 -9.29 1.99 -22.95
N LYS A 56 -9.89 1.99 -24.13
CA LYS A 56 -9.92 3.01 -25.18
C LYS A 56 -10.19 4.43 -24.65
N GLN A 57 -9.29 5.37 -24.94
CA GLN A 57 -9.29 6.74 -24.44
C GLN A 57 -10.18 7.67 -25.29
N ASN A 58 -11.11 8.38 -24.66
CA ASN A 58 -11.83 9.52 -25.23
C ASN A 58 -11.07 10.81 -24.93
N HIS A 59 -10.98 11.70 -25.92
CA HIS A 59 -10.19 12.93 -25.92
C HIS A 59 -10.85 14.07 -25.09
N LEU A 60 -10.96 13.88 -23.78
CA LEU A 60 -11.05 14.97 -22.80
C LEU A 60 -9.62 15.33 -22.39
N LYS A 61 -9.31 16.62 -22.18
CA LYS A 61 -8.00 17.03 -21.62
C LYS A 61 -7.82 16.28 -20.30
N HIS A 62 -7.01 15.24 -20.35
CA HIS A 62 -6.80 14.33 -19.23
C HIS A 62 -6.11 15.13 -18.12
N PRO A 63 -6.51 14.99 -16.85
CA PRO A 63 -5.75 15.52 -15.74
C PRO A 63 -4.29 15.09 -15.89
N VAL A 64 -3.35 16.01 -15.68
CA VAL A 64 -1.94 15.64 -15.56
C VAL A 64 -1.83 14.82 -14.29
N GLU A 65 -1.71 13.51 -14.44
CA GLU A 65 -1.64 12.54 -13.37
C GLU A 65 -0.17 12.18 -13.12
N VAL A 66 0.30 12.45 -11.90
CA VAL A 66 1.62 12.03 -11.45
C VAL A 66 1.41 11.03 -10.33
N ASN A 67 1.88 9.80 -10.50
CA ASN A 67 1.79 8.75 -9.47
C ASN A 67 3.17 8.46 -8.89
N VAL A 68 3.29 8.60 -7.56
CA VAL A 68 4.52 8.41 -6.79
C VAL A 68 4.36 7.20 -5.88
N SER A 69 5.29 6.25 -5.94
CA SER A 69 5.35 5.14 -4.97
C SER A 69 6.22 5.55 -3.79
N TRP A 70 5.74 5.33 -2.57
CA TRP A 70 6.45 5.76 -1.36
C TRP A 70 6.38 4.70 -0.25
N SER A 71 7.54 4.21 0.18
CA SER A 71 7.65 3.24 1.28
C SER A 71 7.89 3.95 2.62
N VAL A 72 7.14 3.58 3.66
CA VAL A 72 7.23 4.20 4.99
C VAL A 72 7.20 3.15 6.09
N LEU A 73 7.83 3.45 7.22
CA LEU A 73 7.85 2.58 8.39
C LEU A 73 6.60 2.77 9.27
N VAL A 74 6.10 1.69 9.86
CA VAL A 74 5.13 1.78 10.96
C VAL A 74 5.68 2.61 12.12
N ASN A 75 4.77 3.20 12.90
CA ASN A 75 5.08 4.04 14.07
C ASN A 75 5.93 5.28 13.76
N THR A 76 6.00 5.68 12.49
CA THR A 76 6.59 6.96 12.07
C THR A 76 5.50 7.95 11.68
N LYS A 77 5.91 9.21 11.49
CA LYS A 77 5.08 10.26 10.91
C LYS A 77 5.43 10.42 9.44
N VAL A 78 4.43 10.49 8.57
CA VAL A 78 4.61 10.86 7.16
C VAL A 78 3.73 12.05 6.81
N VAL A 79 4.25 12.92 5.93
CA VAL A 79 3.54 14.07 5.38
C VAL A 79 3.53 13.92 3.87
N LEU A 80 2.34 13.78 3.29
CA LEU A 80 2.11 13.72 1.85
C LEU A 80 1.83 15.14 1.35
N PRO A 81 2.77 15.76 0.62
CA PRO A 81 2.54 17.08 0.10
C PRO A 81 1.52 17.06 -1.04
N CYS A 82 0.81 18.16 -1.22
CA CYS A 82 0.15 18.45 -2.48
C CYS A 82 0.58 19.82 -2.94
N HIS A 83 1.58 19.84 -3.83
CA HIS A 83 2.20 21.05 -4.32
C HIS A 83 1.81 21.29 -5.77
N HIS A 84 1.36 22.50 -6.05
CA HIS A 84 1.12 22.98 -7.41
C HIS A 84 1.33 24.50 -7.46
N PRO A 85 1.94 25.06 -8.52
CA PRO A 85 2.20 26.51 -8.62
C PRO A 85 0.92 27.35 -8.49
N ASP A 86 -0.19 26.87 -9.04
CA ASP A 86 -1.48 27.57 -9.01
C ASP A 86 -2.34 27.22 -7.78
N LEU A 87 -1.76 26.70 -6.67
CA LEU A 87 -2.52 26.39 -5.46
C LEU A 87 -3.28 27.63 -4.93
N LEU A 88 -2.72 28.83 -5.07
CA LEU A 88 -3.37 30.09 -4.71
C LEU A 88 -4.54 30.47 -5.63
N LYS A 89 -4.77 29.78 -6.74
CA LYS A 89 -5.94 29.92 -7.63
C LYS A 89 -6.94 28.76 -7.50
N ALA A 90 -6.68 27.80 -6.62
CA ALA A 90 -7.56 26.64 -6.44
C ALA A 90 -8.96 27.00 -5.89
N GLU A 91 -10.01 26.63 -6.62
CA GLU A 91 -11.40 26.78 -6.18
C GLU A 91 -11.82 25.61 -5.27
N LEU A 92 -11.31 24.42 -5.57
CA LEU A 92 -11.58 23.19 -4.83
C LEU A 92 -10.29 22.37 -4.69
N MET A 93 -10.01 21.91 -3.48
CA MET A 93 -8.91 21.00 -3.18
C MET A 93 -9.46 19.78 -2.49
N THR A 94 -9.11 18.59 -2.98
CA THR A 94 -9.68 17.33 -2.51
C THR A 94 -8.59 16.29 -2.29
N TRP A 95 -8.62 15.63 -1.14
CA TRP A 95 -7.91 14.37 -0.91
C TRP A 95 -8.90 13.23 -1.02
N VAL A 96 -8.60 12.26 -1.89
CA VAL A 96 -9.28 10.98 -1.98
C VAL A 96 -8.33 9.90 -1.45
N ILE A 97 -8.75 9.18 -0.42
CA ILE A 97 -7.95 8.21 0.31
C ILE A 97 -8.62 6.84 0.12
N ILE A 98 -7.89 5.91 -0.49
CA ILE A 98 -8.36 4.57 -0.81
C ILE A 98 -7.42 3.58 -0.10
N LEU A 99 -7.84 3.12 1.07
CA LEU A 99 -7.11 2.12 1.84
C LEU A 99 -7.60 0.72 1.44
N ARG A 100 -6.74 -0.28 1.63
CA ARG A 100 -7.12 -1.68 1.41
C ARG A 100 -8.32 -2.05 2.28
N ASP A 101 -9.31 -2.74 1.70
CA ASP A 101 -10.51 -3.27 2.36
C ASP A 101 -11.35 -2.23 3.12
N LYS A 102 -11.25 -0.95 2.72
CA LYS A 102 -12.03 0.16 3.28
C LYS A 102 -12.72 0.94 2.16
N PRO A 103 -13.93 1.50 2.42
CA PRO A 103 -14.51 2.45 1.49
C PRO A 103 -13.61 3.69 1.35
N PRO A 104 -13.61 4.35 0.18
CA PRO A 104 -12.88 5.60 0.00
C PRO A 104 -13.32 6.66 1.02
N CYS A 105 -12.34 7.35 1.59
CA CYS A 105 -12.53 8.52 2.44
C CYS A 105 -12.14 9.77 1.64
N THR A 106 -12.92 10.84 1.78
CA THR A 106 -12.69 12.10 1.07
C THR A 106 -12.65 13.28 2.02
N ARG A 107 -11.65 14.15 1.83
CA ARG A 107 -11.57 15.45 2.49
C ARG A 107 -11.44 16.54 1.44
N ALA A 108 -12.36 17.49 1.43
CA ALA A 108 -12.38 18.55 0.44
C ALA A 108 -12.50 19.93 1.09
N TYR A 109 -11.79 20.90 0.54
CA TYR A 109 -11.92 22.31 0.91
C TYR A 109 -12.35 23.09 -0.31
N ARG A 110 -13.39 23.90 -0.14
CA ARG A 110 -13.92 24.77 -1.18
C ARG A 110 -13.67 26.23 -0.80
N ARG A 111 -13.00 26.97 -1.67
CA ARG A 111 -12.50 28.32 -1.36
C ARG A 111 -13.58 29.39 -1.38
N ASP A 112 -14.45 29.39 -2.39
CA ASP A 112 -15.51 30.40 -2.58
C ASP A 112 -16.40 30.58 -1.34
N LYS A 113 -16.69 29.47 -0.65
CA LYS A 113 -17.52 29.42 0.56
C LYS A 113 -16.72 29.30 1.84
N ASN A 114 -15.40 29.07 1.74
CA ASN A 114 -14.54 28.72 2.87
C ASN A 114 -15.09 27.54 3.69
N GLU A 115 -15.51 26.48 3.00
CA GLU A 115 -16.15 25.30 3.59
C GLU A 115 -15.24 24.08 3.46
N THR A 116 -15.25 23.24 4.50
CA THR A 116 -14.61 21.92 4.49
C THR A 116 -15.68 20.83 4.48
N LEU A 117 -15.45 19.78 3.67
CA LEU A 117 -16.22 18.55 3.66
C LEU A 117 -15.31 17.39 4.12
N GLU A 118 -15.82 16.57 5.03
CA GLU A 118 -15.23 15.29 5.37
C GLU A 118 -16.30 14.20 5.17
N GLN A 119 -15.96 13.17 4.40
CA GLN A 119 -16.85 12.06 4.07
C GLN A 119 -16.13 10.73 4.31
N ASN A 120 -16.73 9.88 5.15
CA ASN A 120 -16.28 8.51 5.45
C ASN A 120 -14.85 8.40 6.05
N CYS A 121 -14.28 9.50 6.53
CA CYS A 121 -12.95 9.50 7.14
C CYS A 121 -13.08 9.29 8.65
N THR A 122 -12.86 8.05 9.12
CA THR A 122 -12.97 7.72 10.54
C THR A 122 -11.62 7.61 11.24
N ASP A 123 -10.53 7.43 10.49
CA ASP A 123 -9.18 7.29 11.06
C ASP A 123 -8.62 8.68 11.43
N ASN A 124 -8.58 8.97 12.72
CA ASN A 124 -8.10 10.23 13.26
C ASN A 124 -6.57 10.40 13.18
N ARG A 125 -5.82 9.35 12.83
CA ARG A 125 -4.36 9.43 12.61
C ARG A 125 -4.04 10.05 11.26
N ILE A 126 -4.95 9.90 10.30
CA ILE A 126 -4.89 10.60 9.03
C ILE A 126 -5.51 11.98 9.27
N THR A 127 -4.68 13.01 9.23
CA THR A 127 -5.07 14.41 9.46
C THR A 127 -4.66 15.25 8.26
N TRP A 128 -5.24 16.44 8.15
CA TRP A 128 -4.74 17.46 7.23
C TRP A 128 -4.54 18.76 8.00
N THR A 129 -3.48 19.49 7.68
CA THR A 129 -3.36 20.87 8.14
C THR A 129 -3.67 21.73 6.95
N PHE A 130 -4.93 22.14 6.83
CA PHE A 130 -5.31 23.12 5.82
C PHE A 130 -4.73 24.48 6.22
N ARG A 131 -3.72 24.94 5.48
CA ARG A 131 -3.21 26.30 5.58
C ARG A 131 -3.39 26.96 4.22
N PRO A 132 -4.36 27.89 4.06
CA PRO A 132 -4.69 28.51 2.79
C PRO A 132 -3.50 29.12 2.05
N GLU A 133 -2.47 29.51 2.80
CA GLU A 133 -1.31 30.27 2.33
C GLU A 133 -0.03 29.44 2.19
N GLN A 134 0.03 28.21 2.72
CA GLN A 134 1.30 27.48 2.86
C GLN A 134 1.31 26.11 2.18
N ASN A 135 0.24 25.32 2.29
CA ASN A 135 0.27 23.92 1.87
C ASN A 135 -1.07 23.20 2.07
N PHE A 136 -1.35 22.26 1.15
CA PHE A 136 -2.44 21.30 1.25
C PHE A 136 -1.88 19.90 1.53
N THR A 137 -1.29 19.73 2.70
CA THR A 137 -0.60 18.48 3.08
C THR A 137 -1.48 17.55 3.88
N LEU A 138 -1.46 16.27 3.52
CA LEU A 138 -2.00 15.21 4.36
C LEU A 138 -0.91 14.71 5.30
N GLN A 139 -1.26 14.41 6.54
CA GLN A 139 -0.36 13.85 7.54
C GLN A 139 -0.92 12.53 8.05
N ILE A 140 -0.05 11.56 8.30
CA ILE A 140 -0.38 10.30 8.97
C ILE A 140 0.55 10.16 10.17
N ASP A 141 -0.01 10.11 11.37
CA ASP A 141 0.76 10.04 12.61
C ASP A 141 -0.02 9.34 13.75
N PRO A 142 0.42 8.17 14.26
CA PRO A 142 1.48 7.32 13.71
C PRO A 142 1.00 6.50 12.51
N VAL A 143 1.92 6.11 11.64
CA VAL A 143 1.63 5.16 10.54
C VAL A 143 1.36 3.75 11.08
N ALA A 144 0.33 3.09 10.55
CA ALA A 144 0.00 1.69 10.78
C ALA A 144 -0.15 0.96 9.44
N ILE A 145 -0.07 -0.38 9.45
CA ILE A 145 -0.15 -1.22 8.24
C ILE A 145 -1.45 -0.95 7.46
N THR A 146 -2.55 -0.66 8.15
CA THR A 146 -3.85 -0.32 7.54
C THR A 146 -3.84 0.94 6.68
N HIS A 147 -2.77 1.75 6.74
CA HIS A 147 -2.58 2.93 5.90
C HIS A 147 -1.97 2.60 4.52
N ASP A 148 -1.69 1.32 4.22
CA ASP A 148 -1.39 0.88 2.85
C ASP A 148 -2.53 1.26 1.91
N GLY A 149 -2.20 1.92 0.80
CA GLY A 149 -3.21 2.32 -0.16
C GLY A 149 -2.80 3.48 -1.05
N TYR A 150 -3.81 4.08 -1.66
CA TYR A 150 -3.68 5.21 -2.56
C TYR A 150 -4.19 6.50 -1.91
N TYR A 151 -3.43 7.57 -2.07
CA TYR A 151 -3.75 8.90 -1.58
C TYR A 151 -3.65 9.88 -2.75
N GLY A 152 -4.80 10.27 -3.30
CA GLY A 152 -4.90 11.19 -4.41
C GLY A 152 -5.21 12.60 -3.94
N CYS A 153 -4.39 13.57 -4.31
CA CYS A 153 -4.72 14.98 -4.19
C CYS A 153 -5.19 15.55 -5.52
N GLN A 154 -6.33 16.22 -5.51
CA GLN A 154 -6.93 16.92 -6.64
C GLN A 154 -7.00 18.41 -6.35
N ILE A 155 -6.56 19.21 -7.32
CA ILE A 155 -6.65 20.67 -7.29
C ILE A 155 -7.41 21.11 -8.53
N VAL A 156 -8.50 21.84 -8.33
CA VAL A 156 -9.31 22.42 -9.40
C VAL A 156 -9.08 23.92 -9.42
N THR A 157 -8.63 24.45 -10.55
CA THR A 157 -8.47 25.88 -10.80
C THR A 157 -9.27 26.28 -12.04
N THR A 158 -9.38 27.59 -12.30
CA THR A 158 -9.95 28.10 -13.56
C THR A 158 -9.16 27.70 -14.80
N ASP A 159 -7.86 27.40 -14.61
CA ASP A 159 -6.90 27.15 -15.69
C ASP A 159 -6.81 25.64 -16.01
N GLY A 160 -7.28 24.77 -15.10
CA GLY A 160 -7.34 23.33 -15.30
C GLY A 160 -7.40 22.52 -14.00
N ASN A 161 -7.45 21.20 -14.15
CA ASN A 161 -7.48 20.24 -13.05
C ASN A 161 -6.13 19.52 -12.94
N PHE A 162 -5.63 19.40 -11.72
CA PHE A 162 -4.37 18.74 -11.39
C PHE A 162 -4.62 17.56 -10.44
N LEU A 163 -3.93 16.45 -10.68
CA LEU A 163 -4.02 15.23 -9.87
C LEU A 163 -2.61 14.72 -9.52
N LEU A 164 -2.36 14.53 -8.23
CA LEU A 164 -1.14 13.93 -7.69
C LEU A 164 -1.51 12.72 -6.83
N GLY A 165 -1.06 11.54 -7.22
CA GLY A 165 -1.31 10.28 -6.53
C GLY A 165 -0.09 9.79 -5.77
N TYR A 166 -0.29 9.30 -4.55
CA TYR A 166 0.69 8.56 -3.77
C TYR A 166 0.24 7.12 -3.56
N HIS A 167 1.04 6.15 -3.98
CA HIS A 167 0.92 4.77 -3.56
C HIS A 167 1.79 4.55 -2.31
N LEU A 168 1.15 4.53 -1.15
CA LEU A 168 1.82 4.35 0.13
C LEU A 168 1.99 2.86 0.43
N GLN A 169 3.25 2.44 0.62
CA GLN A 169 3.61 1.09 1.05
C GLN A 169 4.17 1.13 2.47
N VAL A 170 3.36 0.70 3.43
CA VAL A 170 3.74 0.62 4.84
C VAL A 170 4.57 -0.63 5.08
N SER A 171 5.57 -0.52 5.94
CA SER A 171 6.49 -1.61 6.21
C SER A 171 6.80 -1.79 7.67
N VAL A 172 7.18 -3.01 8.01
CA VAL A 172 7.48 -3.44 9.37
C VAL A 172 8.87 -4.05 9.37
N ALA A 173 9.76 -3.50 10.20
CA ALA A 173 11.09 -4.07 10.36
C ALA A 173 10.98 -5.42 11.10
N PRO A 174 11.60 -6.50 10.61
CA PRO A 174 11.53 -7.79 11.27
C PRO A 174 12.33 -7.79 12.59
N GLU A 175 11.79 -8.49 13.58
CA GLU A 175 12.55 -8.90 14.76
C GLU A 175 13.39 -10.13 14.40
N VAL A 176 14.69 -10.08 14.68
CA VAL A 176 15.61 -11.15 14.29
C VAL A 176 16.02 -11.94 15.53
N THR A 177 15.82 -13.25 15.48
CA THR A 177 16.25 -14.19 16.52
C THR A 177 17.15 -15.27 15.92
N LEU A 178 18.16 -15.66 16.68
CA LEU A 178 19.09 -16.73 16.32
C LEU A 178 19.29 -17.63 17.53
N PHE A 179 19.00 -18.92 17.39
CA PHE A 179 19.13 -19.87 18.49
C PHE A 179 19.41 -21.28 17.98
N ARG A 180 19.92 -22.13 18.88
CA ARG A 180 20.12 -23.54 18.61
C ARG A 180 18.87 -24.35 18.97
N SER A 181 18.42 -25.19 18.05
CA SER A 181 17.33 -26.14 18.27
C SER A 181 17.81 -27.40 19.00
N LYS A 182 16.88 -28.10 19.64
CA LYS A 182 17.14 -29.38 20.35
C LYS A 182 17.71 -30.46 19.43
N ASN A 183 17.45 -30.38 18.13
CA ASN A 183 17.90 -31.34 17.11
C ASN A 183 19.32 -31.07 16.58
N LYS A 184 20.16 -30.30 17.31
CA LYS A 184 21.50 -29.86 16.86
C LYS A 184 21.50 -29.02 15.57
N THR A 185 20.37 -28.47 15.18
CA THR A 185 20.26 -27.49 14.10
C THR A 185 20.31 -26.07 14.66
N VAL A 186 20.62 -25.09 13.82
CA VAL A 186 20.53 -23.67 14.16
C VAL A 186 19.34 -23.08 13.42
N VAL A 187 18.57 -22.24 14.12
CA VAL A 187 17.39 -21.58 13.58
C VAL A 187 17.60 -20.08 13.62
N CYS A 188 17.45 -19.44 12.47
CA CYS A 188 17.34 -17.99 12.37
C CYS A 188 15.92 -17.62 11.95
N LYS A 189 15.28 -16.71 12.67
CA LYS A 189 13.95 -16.20 12.33
C LYS A 189 13.99 -14.69 12.13
N ALA A 190 13.38 -14.23 11.05
CA ALA A 190 13.01 -12.85 10.82
C ALA A 190 11.49 -12.75 10.98
N ILE A 191 11.04 -12.30 12.15
CA ILE A 191 9.65 -12.36 12.61
C ILE A 191 8.89 -11.12 12.14
N ALA A 192 7.70 -11.34 11.56
CA ALA A 192 6.72 -10.30 11.22
C ALA A 192 7.29 -9.12 10.40
N GLY A 193 8.16 -9.39 9.42
CA GLY A 193 8.64 -8.39 8.47
C GLY A 193 7.57 -8.04 7.42
N LYS A 194 7.52 -6.77 7.00
CA LYS A 194 6.74 -6.36 5.81
C LYS A 194 7.60 -5.44 4.97
N PRO A 195 7.95 -5.81 3.72
CA PRO A 195 7.78 -7.11 3.07
C PRO A 195 8.55 -8.25 3.78
N ALA A 196 8.47 -9.48 3.26
CA ALA A 196 9.26 -10.59 3.76
C ALA A 196 10.77 -10.28 3.71
N ALA A 197 11.49 -10.64 4.77
CA ALA A 197 12.94 -10.52 4.81
C ALA A 197 13.62 -11.71 4.12
N GLN A 198 14.84 -11.52 3.64
CA GLN A 198 15.66 -12.59 3.10
C GLN A 198 16.68 -13.05 4.13
N ILE A 199 16.83 -14.36 4.30
CA ILE A 199 17.82 -14.96 5.21
C ILE A 199 18.90 -15.64 4.39
N SER A 200 20.16 -15.36 4.73
CA SER A 200 21.34 -16.05 4.20
C SER A 200 22.29 -16.44 5.32
N TRP A 201 23.15 -17.43 5.06
CA TRP A 201 24.05 -18.01 6.04
C TRP A 201 25.50 -17.98 5.58
N THR A 202 26.41 -17.77 6.54
CA THR A 202 27.85 -17.88 6.31
C THR A 202 28.51 -18.62 7.49
N PRO A 203 29.24 -19.73 7.26
CA PRO A 203 29.34 -20.46 5.99
C PRO A 203 27.99 -21.05 5.56
N GLU A 204 27.88 -21.42 4.29
CA GLU A 204 26.72 -22.14 3.76
C GLU A 204 26.56 -23.49 4.48
N GLY A 205 25.32 -23.92 4.68
CA GLY A 205 24.99 -25.19 5.33
C GLY A 205 23.73 -25.81 4.72
N ASP A 206 23.35 -26.98 5.20
CA ASP A 206 22.14 -27.68 4.74
C ASP A 206 20.92 -27.02 5.38
N CYS A 207 20.28 -26.12 4.64
CA CYS A 207 19.25 -25.22 5.15
C CYS A 207 17.88 -25.47 4.53
N VAL A 208 16.83 -25.39 5.35
CA VAL A 208 15.43 -25.33 4.92
C VAL A 208 14.85 -24.00 5.36
N THR A 209 14.28 -23.24 4.43
CA THR A 209 13.68 -21.93 4.69
C THR A 209 12.19 -21.98 4.41
N GLU A 210 11.40 -21.55 5.39
CA GLU A 210 9.94 -21.53 5.37
C GLU A 210 9.43 -20.12 5.63
N GLN A 211 8.24 -19.81 5.13
CA GLN A 211 7.58 -18.52 5.34
C GLN A 211 6.18 -18.73 5.90
N GLU A 212 5.82 -17.93 6.89
CA GLU A 212 4.48 -17.87 7.47
C GLU A 212 3.89 -16.48 7.21
N CYS A 213 2.80 -16.43 6.43
CA CYS A 213 2.04 -15.22 6.18
C CYS A 213 1.04 -14.98 7.31
N LEU A 214 1.11 -13.81 7.94
CA LEU A 214 0.20 -13.41 9.01
C LEU A 214 -0.95 -12.56 8.43
N ASP A 215 -2.12 -12.62 9.06
CA ASP A 215 -3.34 -11.91 8.61
C ASP A 215 -3.16 -10.39 8.49
N ASN A 216 -2.26 -9.81 9.28
CA ASN A 216 -1.93 -8.38 9.23
C ASN A 216 -1.02 -8.00 8.04
N GLY A 217 -0.72 -8.94 7.14
CA GLY A 217 0.12 -8.74 5.96
C GLY A 217 1.62 -8.73 6.22
N THR A 218 2.06 -9.09 7.43
CA THR A 218 3.48 -9.34 7.74
C THR A 218 3.85 -10.80 7.49
N VAL A 219 5.14 -11.07 7.32
CA VAL A 219 5.67 -12.40 7.01
C VAL A 219 6.78 -12.74 8.00
N THR A 220 6.68 -13.92 8.60
CA THR A 220 7.77 -14.51 9.38
C THR A 220 8.54 -15.47 8.50
N VAL A 221 9.84 -15.23 8.34
CA VAL A 221 10.75 -16.12 7.60
C VAL A 221 11.61 -16.86 8.60
N GLN A 222 11.64 -18.19 8.50
CA GLN A 222 12.42 -19.07 9.35
C GLN A 222 13.35 -19.90 8.49
N SER A 223 14.65 -19.85 8.77
CA SER A 223 15.65 -20.72 8.16
C SER A 223 16.28 -21.61 9.22
N THR A 224 16.23 -22.92 8.99
CA THR A 224 16.80 -23.94 9.87
C THR A 224 17.93 -24.63 9.13
N CYS A 225 19.13 -24.61 9.71
CA CYS A 225 20.34 -25.12 9.07
C CYS A 225 21.09 -26.14 9.93
N HIS A 226 21.80 -27.01 9.24
CA HIS A 226 22.74 -27.96 9.80
C HIS A 226 24.10 -27.85 9.09
N TRP A 227 25.18 -28.09 9.82
CA TRP A 227 26.53 -28.20 9.27
C TRP A 227 27.08 -29.57 9.70
N ALA A 228 27.33 -30.44 8.72
CA ALA A 228 27.92 -31.75 8.96
C ALA A 228 29.43 -31.68 9.26
N ASP A 229 30.09 -30.62 8.78
CA ASP A 229 31.53 -30.43 8.91
C ASP A 229 31.95 -30.01 10.33
N SER A 230 32.86 -30.79 10.93
CA SER A 230 33.40 -30.56 12.27
C SER A 230 34.26 -29.29 12.41
N ASN A 231 34.59 -28.64 11.29
CA ASN A 231 35.48 -27.48 11.26
C ASN A 231 34.73 -26.15 11.38
N VAL A 232 33.40 -26.17 11.28
CA VAL A 232 32.59 -24.96 11.44
C VAL A 232 32.34 -24.73 12.92
N SER A 233 33.02 -23.74 13.49
CA SER A 233 32.87 -23.36 14.91
C SER A 233 31.84 -22.25 15.13
N THR A 234 31.69 -21.34 14.16
CA THR A 234 30.79 -20.18 14.26
C THR A 234 30.05 -19.99 12.96
N VAL A 235 28.75 -19.73 13.05
CA VAL A 235 27.89 -19.45 11.90
C VAL A 235 27.23 -18.09 12.05
N PHE A 236 27.02 -17.41 10.93
CA PHE A 236 26.39 -16.10 10.84
C PHE A 236 25.07 -16.23 10.07
N CYS A 237 23.99 -15.78 10.68
CA CYS A 237 22.73 -15.52 9.98
C CYS A 237 22.70 -14.05 9.57
N SER A 238 22.52 -13.79 8.27
CA SER A 238 22.32 -12.46 7.71
C SER A 238 20.88 -12.29 7.24
N VAL A 239 20.18 -11.30 7.79
CA VAL A 239 18.81 -10.95 7.45
C VAL A 239 18.82 -9.65 6.66
N SER A 240 18.45 -9.73 5.38
CA SER A 240 18.32 -8.58 4.49
C SER A 240 16.87 -8.12 4.42
N HIS A 241 16.65 -6.83 4.69
CA HIS A 241 15.33 -6.22 4.65
C HIS A 241 15.48 -4.74 4.30
N TRP A 242 14.51 -4.15 3.60
CA TRP A 242 14.66 -2.77 3.13
C TRP A 242 14.84 -1.76 4.29
N THR A 243 14.28 -2.07 5.46
CA THR A 243 14.39 -1.23 6.67
C THR A 243 15.78 -1.29 7.31
N GLY A 244 16.67 -2.13 6.79
CA GLY A 244 18.02 -2.34 7.28
C GLY A 244 18.38 -3.82 7.37
N ASN A 245 19.63 -4.12 7.02
CA ASN A 245 20.19 -5.45 7.14
C ASN A 245 20.66 -5.70 8.59
N LYS A 246 20.50 -6.93 9.07
CA LYS A 246 20.96 -7.38 10.39
C LYS A 246 21.78 -8.65 10.25
N SER A 247 22.75 -8.85 11.12
CA SER A 247 23.51 -10.10 11.18
C SER A 247 23.72 -10.52 12.63
N GLN A 248 23.59 -11.81 12.91
CA GLN A 248 23.83 -12.41 14.23
C GLN A 248 24.70 -13.65 14.05
N SER A 249 25.58 -13.93 15.01
CA SER A 249 26.41 -15.12 15.03
C SER A 249 26.06 -16.03 16.21
N ILE A 250 26.34 -17.32 16.05
CA ILE A 250 26.23 -18.31 17.11
C ILE A 250 27.35 -19.35 16.98
N GLU A 251 27.93 -19.72 18.12
CA GLU A 251 28.94 -20.77 18.17
C GLU A 251 28.28 -22.15 18.15
N LEU A 252 28.80 -23.04 17.32
CA LEU A 252 28.54 -24.47 17.27
C LEU A 252 29.50 -25.16 18.24
N SER A 253 29.20 -25.13 19.55
CA SER A 253 29.93 -25.87 20.58
C SER A 253 30.45 -27.23 20.07
N GLN A 254 31.77 -27.41 20.08
CA GLN A 254 32.40 -28.70 19.89
C GLN A 254 31.97 -29.60 21.06
N GLY A 255 31.42 -30.77 20.74
CA GLY A 255 31.13 -31.81 21.73
C GLY A 255 32.40 -32.40 22.31
#